data_AF-A0A5J4KVH0-F1
#
_entry.id   AF-A0A5J4KVH0-F1
#
_cell.length_a   1.000
_cell.length_b   1.000
_cell.length_c   1.000
_cell.angle_alpha   90.00
_cell.angle_beta   90.00
_cell.angle_gamma   90.00
#
_symmetry.space_group_name_H-M   'P 1'
#
loop_
_entity.id
_entity.type
_entity.pdbx_description
1 polymer ?
#
loop_
_entity_poly.entity_id
_entity_poly.type
_entity_poly.pdbx_seq_one_letter_code
_entity_poly.pdbx_strand_id
1 'polypeptide(L)'
;MQHHDNYFTFQAENNYDLGLQLGTHFKEAIQAKINRTLRDDVWALKLKRSLEYLSAAKECFPHYVQEMEGYARGAGVDFLACWTCSLEDEFSFYREDHCTSIVTNDGKLISHNEDWAHDAADEICVLQKTIGDLTLLELNYLNTLGGNSASIIPSICPDLLISDSIY
;
A
#
# COMPACT_ATOMS: atom_id res chain seq x y z
N MET A 1 2.01 -8.37 24.93
CA MET A 1 0.70 -8.28 24.26
C MET A 1 0.83 -9.17 23.03
N GLN A 2 -0.05 -10.15 22.85
CA GLN A 2 0.01 -11.01 21.67
C GLN A 2 -0.67 -10.23 20.53
N HIS A 3 0.06 -9.97 19.45
CA HIS A 3 -0.50 -9.28 18.30
C HIS A 3 -1.43 -10.22 17.53
N HIS A 4 -2.42 -9.65 16.86
CA HIS A 4 -3.30 -10.39 15.95
C HIS A 4 -2.48 -10.98 14.79
N ASP A 5 -2.90 -12.10 14.21
CA ASP A 5 -2.16 -12.77 13.13
C ASP A 5 -2.00 -11.90 11.86
N ASN A 6 -2.87 -10.90 11.70
CA ASN A 6 -2.83 -9.89 10.62
C ASN A 6 -2.19 -8.56 11.05
N TYR A 7 -1.34 -8.55 12.08
CA TYR A 7 -0.56 -7.39 12.48
C TYR A 7 0.91 -7.62 12.18
N PHE A 8 1.50 -6.78 11.33
CA PHE A 8 2.89 -6.91 10.90
C PHE A 8 3.70 -5.68 11.29
N THR A 9 4.99 -5.88 11.58
CA THR A 9 5.91 -4.79 11.91
C THR A 9 7.21 -4.93 11.16
N PHE A 10 7.65 -3.83 10.53
CA PHE A 10 8.90 -3.76 9.79
C PHE A 10 9.68 -2.50 10.17
N GLN A 11 11.00 -2.61 10.11
CA GLN A 11 11.89 -1.49 10.38
C GLN A 11 13.08 -1.54 9.44
N ALA A 12 13.39 -0.39 8.84
CA ALA A 12 14.56 -0.24 7.99
C ALA A 12 15.15 1.18 8.12
N GLU A 13 16.41 1.32 7.74
CA GLU A 13 17.09 2.63 7.72
C GLU A 13 16.72 3.45 6.48
N ASN A 14 16.26 2.80 5.42
CA ASN A 14 15.90 3.45 4.16
C ASN A 14 14.75 2.73 3.45
N ASN A 15 14.15 3.43 2.49
CA ASN A 15 12.98 2.99 1.73
C ASN A 15 13.24 1.70 0.94
N TYR A 16 14.41 1.57 0.30
CA TYR A 16 14.71 0.36 -0.48
C TYR A 16 14.74 -0.89 0.40
N ASP A 17 15.40 -0.82 1.55
CA ASP A 17 15.49 -1.95 2.48
C ASP A 17 14.13 -2.29 3.11
N LEU A 18 13.30 -1.28 3.39
CA LEU A 18 11.92 -1.52 3.80
C LEU A 18 11.13 -2.25 2.71
N GLY A 19 11.19 -1.73 1.47
CA GLY A 19 10.56 -2.36 0.32
C GLY A 19 11.01 -3.81 0.17
N LEU A 20 12.31 -4.09 0.30
CA LEU A 20 12.86 -5.45 0.22
C LEU A 20 12.25 -6.39 1.28
N GLN A 21 12.10 -5.91 2.52
CA GLN A 21 11.46 -6.69 3.59
C GLN A 21 9.99 -6.96 3.30
N LEU A 22 9.24 -5.92 2.93
CA LEU A 22 7.82 -6.01 2.59
C LEU A 22 7.61 -6.98 1.42
N GLY A 23 8.40 -6.86 0.36
CA GLY A 23 8.27 -7.68 -0.84
C GLY A 23 8.65 -9.14 -0.58
N THR A 24 9.61 -9.38 0.31
CA THR A 24 9.96 -10.74 0.74
C THR A 24 8.81 -11.37 1.52
N HIS A 25 8.16 -10.60 2.41
CA HIS A 25 7.10 -11.08 3.26
C HIS A 25 5.79 -11.31 2.49
N PHE A 26 5.37 -10.32 1.70
CA PHE A 26 4.10 -10.35 0.95
C PHE A 26 4.24 -10.88 -0.48
N LYS A 27 5.34 -11.57 -0.77
CA LYS A 27 5.69 -12.10 -2.09
C LYS A 27 4.53 -12.80 -2.80
N GLU A 28 3.83 -13.69 -2.11
CA GLU A 28 2.76 -14.49 -2.70
C GLU A 28 1.58 -13.62 -3.16
N ALA A 29 1.21 -12.61 -2.37
CA ALA A 29 0.11 -11.71 -2.67
C ALA A 29 0.39 -10.86 -3.92
N ILE A 30 1.55 -10.21 -4.00
CA ILE A 30 1.92 -9.40 -5.16
C ILE A 30 2.15 -10.26 -6.41
N GLN A 31 2.73 -11.45 -6.28
CA GLN A 31 2.88 -12.37 -7.41
C GLN A 31 1.51 -12.80 -7.96
N ALA A 32 0.56 -13.13 -7.08
CA ALA A 32 -0.79 -13.48 -7.48
C ALA A 32 -1.49 -12.32 -8.19
N LYS A 33 -1.36 -11.09 -7.66
CA LYS A 33 -1.89 -9.87 -8.28
C LYS A 33 -1.31 -9.64 -9.67
N ILE A 34 0.02 -9.61 -9.81
CA ILE A 34 0.70 -9.41 -11.10
C ILE A 34 0.30 -10.49 -12.10
N ASN A 35 0.29 -11.77 -11.70
CA ASN A 35 -0.10 -12.87 -12.58
C ASN A 35 -1.54 -12.76 -13.10
N ARG A 36 -2.44 -12.16 -12.32
CA ARG A 36 -3.82 -11.85 -12.74
C ARG A 36 -3.83 -10.66 -13.71
N THR A 37 -3.16 -9.58 -13.35
CA THR A 37 -3.14 -8.32 -14.14
C THR A 37 -2.45 -8.48 -15.50
N LEU A 38 -1.41 -9.31 -15.59
CA LEU A 38 -0.72 -9.61 -16.85
C LEU A 38 -1.62 -10.27 -17.91
N ARG A 39 -2.75 -10.85 -17.50
CA ARG A 39 -3.72 -11.50 -18.39
C ARG A 39 -4.79 -10.54 -18.90
N ASP A 40 -4.78 -9.29 -18.44
CA ASP A 40 -5.70 -8.27 -18.91
C ASP A 40 -5.38 -7.88 -20.36
N ASP A 41 -6.40 -7.85 -21.22
CA ASP A 41 -6.27 -7.50 -22.64
C ASP A 41 -5.68 -6.09 -22.83
N VAL A 42 -5.84 -5.20 -21.84
CA VAL A 42 -5.28 -3.84 -21.86
C VAL A 42 -3.93 -3.70 -21.15
N TRP A 43 -3.27 -4.80 -20.74
CA TRP A 43 -1.97 -4.75 -20.04
C TRP A 43 -0.92 -3.89 -20.75
N ALA A 44 -0.74 -4.09 -22.06
CA ALA A 44 0.24 -3.35 -22.84
C ALA A 44 -0.02 -1.83 -22.82
N LEU A 45 -1.29 -1.42 -22.76
CA LEU A 45 -1.67 -0.02 -22.64
C LEU A 45 -1.38 0.52 -21.23
N LYS A 46 -1.70 -0.24 -20.18
CA LYS A 46 -1.39 0.11 -18.79
C LYS A 46 0.11 0.29 -18.57
N LEU A 47 0.91 -0.67 -19.04
CA LEU A 47 2.37 -0.61 -18.96
C LEU A 47 2.94 0.60 -19.71
N LYS A 48 2.41 0.91 -20.91
CA LYS A 48 2.86 2.09 -21.64
C LYS A 48 2.58 3.38 -20.87
N ARG A 49 1.37 3.52 -20.29
CA ARG A 49 0.98 4.70 -19.52
C ARG A 49 1.71 4.78 -18.17
N SER A 50 2.01 3.66 -17.53
CA SER A 50 2.73 3.64 -16.25
C SER A 50 4.14 4.24 -16.37
N LEU A 51 4.79 4.09 -17.52
CA LEU A 51 6.10 4.68 -17.79
C LEU A 51 6.07 6.21 -17.81
N GLU A 52 4.95 6.83 -18.19
CA GLU A 52 4.78 8.29 -18.18
C GLU A 52 4.80 8.81 -16.73
N TYR A 53 4.11 8.10 -15.82
CA TYR A 53 4.13 8.42 -14.39
C TYR A 53 5.47 8.13 -13.73
N LEU A 54 6.19 7.08 -14.17
CA LEU A 54 7.47 6.70 -13.57
C LEU A 54 8.52 7.81 -13.67
N SER A 55 8.55 8.53 -14.80
CA SER A 55 9.49 9.65 -14.96
C SER A 55 9.24 10.75 -13.93
N ALA A 56 7.98 11.15 -13.75
CA ALA A 56 7.60 12.16 -12.76
C ALA A 56 7.86 11.68 -11.33
N ALA A 57 7.54 10.42 -11.03
CA ALA A 57 7.79 9.83 -9.72
C ALA A 57 9.27 9.78 -9.36
N LYS A 58 10.16 9.47 -10.32
CA LYS A 58 11.61 9.49 -10.10
C LYS A 58 12.15 10.87 -9.78
N GLU A 59 11.56 11.92 -10.36
CA GLU A 59 11.96 13.31 -10.12
C GLU A 59 11.43 13.83 -8.78
N CYS A 60 10.14 13.64 -8.51
CA CYS A 60 9.47 14.24 -7.36
C CYS A 60 9.53 13.37 -6.09
N PHE A 61 9.49 12.05 -6.24
CA PHE A 61 9.38 11.10 -5.14
C PHE A 61 10.34 9.91 -5.29
N PRO A 62 11.67 10.16 -5.44
CA PRO A 62 12.64 9.11 -5.72
C PRO A 62 12.69 8.02 -4.65
N HIS A 63 12.35 8.36 -3.41
CA HIS A 63 12.33 7.41 -2.29
C HIS A 63 11.21 6.36 -2.41
N TYR A 64 10.02 6.73 -2.89
CA TYR A 64 8.95 5.75 -3.15
C TYR A 64 9.26 4.86 -4.34
N VAL A 65 9.96 5.39 -5.34
CA VAL A 65 10.47 4.55 -6.45
C VAL A 65 11.48 3.54 -5.92
N GLN A 66 12.40 3.95 -5.05
CA GLN A 66 13.36 3.03 -4.40
C GLN A 66 12.66 1.98 -3.53
N GLU A 67 11.61 2.35 -2.80
CA GLU A 67 10.80 1.39 -2.04
C GLU A 67 10.15 0.35 -2.95
N MET A 68 9.58 0.79 -4.08
CA MET A 68 8.99 -0.10 -5.08
C MET A 68 10.02 -1.01 -5.74
N GLU A 69 11.23 -0.49 -6.02
CA GLU A 69 12.34 -1.30 -6.52
C GLU A 69 12.75 -2.38 -5.52
N GLY A 70 12.86 -2.04 -4.24
CA GLY A 70 13.09 -2.98 -3.15
C GLY A 70 11.99 -4.04 -3.06
N TYR A 71 10.73 -3.60 -3.12
CA TYR A 71 9.55 -4.47 -3.06
C TYR A 71 9.51 -5.47 -4.21
N ALA A 72 9.70 -5.00 -5.43
CA ALA A 72 9.79 -5.86 -6.61
C ALA A 72 10.96 -6.85 -6.47
N ARG A 73 12.10 -6.40 -5.96
CA ARG A 73 13.28 -7.24 -5.71
C ARG A 73 13.00 -8.33 -4.67
N GLY A 74 12.37 -8.00 -3.55
CA GLY A 74 12.05 -8.95 -2.47
C GLY A 74 11.01 -9.97 -2.90
N ALA A 75 10.01 -9.53 -3.65
CA ALA A 75 8.99 -10.40 -4.21
C ALA A 75 9.50 -11.23 -5.41
N GLY A 76 10.66 -10.90 -5.98
CA GLY A 76 11.21 -11.57 -7.16
C GLY A 76 10.32 -11.41 -8.39
N VAL A 77 9.76 -10.21 -8.58
CA VAL A 77 8.91 -9.85 -9.72
C VAL A 77 9.57 -8.77 -10.57
N ASP A 78 9.07 -8.58 -11.79
CA ASP A 78 9.51 -7.47 -12.63
C ASP A 78 9.10 -6.12 -12.03
N PHE A 79 10.04 -5.18 -11.97
CA PHE A 79 9.81 -3.86 -11.39
C PHE A 79 8.72 -3.09 -12.14
N LEU A 80 8.71 -3.11 -13.47
CA LEU A 80 7.70 -2.37 -14.24
C LEU A 80 6.33 -3.02 -14.10
N ALA A 81 6.27 -4.35 -13.96
CA ALA A 81 5.03 -5.03 -13.67
C ALA A 81 4.46 -4.63 -12.30
N CYS A 82 5.33 -4.58 -11.28
CA CYS A 82 4.97 -4.15 -9.93
C CYS A 82 4.52 -2.68 -9.90
N TRP A 83 5.30 -1.78 -10.50
CA TRP A 83 4.98 -0.35 -10.66
C TRP A 83 3.66 -0.13 -11.40
N THR A 84 3.39 -0.89 -12.46
CA THR A 84 2.13 -0.76 -13.19
C THR A 84 0.94 -1.23 -12.34
N CYS A 85 1.12 -2.25 -11.49
CA CYS A 85 0.06 -2.71 -10.60
C CYS A 85 -0.22 -1.74 -9.44
N SER A 86 0.76 -0.94 -9.01
CA SER A 86 0.52 0.09 -7.98
C SER A 86 -0.23 1.32 -8.49
N LEU A 87 -0.47 1.40 -9.81
CA LEU A 87 -1.20 2.48 -10.46
C LEU A 87 -2.59 2.02 -10.93
N GLU A 88 -3.21 1.10 -10.17
CA GLU A 88 -4.49 0.50 -10.56
C GLU A 88 -5.61 1.53 -10.70
N ASP A 89 -5.59 2.58 -9.88
CA ASP A 89 -6.62 3.61 -9.84
C ASP A 89 -6.52 4.55 -11.05
N GLU A 90 -5.30 4.82 -11.54
CA GLU A 90 -5.07 5.61 -12.77
C GLU A 90 -5.58 4.92 -14.03
N PHE A 91 -5.84 3.61 -13.94
CA PHE A 91 -6.35 2.79 -15.05
C PHE A 91 -7.79 2.33 -14.85
N SER A 92 -8.38 2.58 -13.68
CA SER A 92 -9.74 2.16 -13.34
C SER A 92 -10.74 3.25 -13.68
N PHE A 93 -11.32 3.19 -14.88
CA PHE A 93 -12.28 4.19 -15.36
C PHE A 93 -13.70 4.05 -14.77
N TYR A 94 -14.00 2.95 -14.07
CA TYR A 94 -15.35 2.57 -13.67
C TYR A 94 -15.46 1.93 -12.27
N ARG A 95 -14.48 2.12 -11.38
CA ARG A 95 -14.64 1.65 -10.00
C ARG A 95 -15.34 2.72 -9.17
N GLU A 96 -16.53 2.36 -8.69
CA GLU A 96 -17.23 3.09 -7.64
C GLU A 96 -16.68 2.61 -6.30
N ASP A 97 -15.42 2.93 -6.03
CA ASP A 97 -14.86 2.75 -4.69
C ASP A 97 -15.48 3.84 -3.81
N HIS A 98 -16.04 3.43 -2.68
CA HIS A 98 -16.71 4.33 -1.75
C HIS A 98 -16.00 4.27 -0.42
N CYS A 99 -15.64 5.44 0.11
CA CYS A 99 -15.13 5.55 1.45
C CYS A 99 -15.82 6.69 2.16
N THR A 100 -16.03 6.53 3.47
CA THR A 100 -16.57 7.58 4.34
C THR A 100 -15.55 7.87 5.43
N SER A 101 -15.04 9.09 5.44
CA SER A 101 -14.10 9.56 6.47
C SER A 101 -14.77 10.59 7.36
N ILE A 102 -14.65 10.43 8.68
CA ILE A 102 -15.16 11.37 9.68
C ILE A 102 -13.99 11.89 10.50
N VAL A 103 -13.87 13.21 10.55
CA VAL A 103 -12.92 13.92 11.43
C VAL A 103 -13.73 14.75 12.42
N THR A 104 -13.52 14.51 13.70
CA THR A 104 -14.23 15.21 14.77
C THR A 104 -13.29 15.47 15.96
N ASN A 105 -13.83 16.03 17.04
CA ASN A 105 -13.08 16.34 18.26
C ASN A 105 -11.81 17.19 17.97
N ASP A 106 -11.98 18.28 17.20
CA ASP A 106 -10.89 19.17 16.77
C ASP A 106 -9.75 18.45 16.03
N GLY A 107 -10.07 17.42 15.25
CA GLY A 107 -9.09 16.64 14.49
C GLY A 107 -8.43 15.50 15.26
N LYS A 108 -8.87 15.24 16.50
CA LYS A 108 -8.29 14.20 17.37
C LYS A 108 -8.99 12.85 17.28
N LEU A 109 -10.14 12.78 16.63
CA LEU A 109 -10.82 11.52 16.35
C LEU A 109 -11.05 11.43 14.85
N ILE A 110 -10.45 10.38 14.27
CA ILE A 110 -10.50 10.09 12.84
C ILE A 110 -11.03 8.67 12.72
N SER A 111 -12.04 8.48 11.87
CA SER A 111 -12.57 7.17 11.52
C SER A 111 -12.74 7.10 10.01
N HIS A 112 -12.48 5.94 9.45
CA HIS A 112 -12.53 5.69 8.03
C HIS A 112 -13.21 4.35 7.78
N ASN A 113 -14.28 4.36 6.98
CA ASN A 113 -14.84 3.13 6.42
C ASN A 113 -14.43 3.04 4.95
N GLU A 114 -13.93 1.87 4.57
CA GLU A 114 -13.55 1.51 3.21
C GLU A 114 -14.57 0.48 2.68
N ASP A 115 -15.36 0.87 1.67
CA ASP A 115 -16.33 0.00 1.01
C ASP A 115 -15.72 -0.48 -0.31
N TRP A 116 -15.25 -1.74 -0.32
CA TRP A 116 -14.62 -2.37 -1.48
C TRP A 116 -15.37 -3.65 -1.89
N ALA A 117 -14.66 -4.73 -2.21
CA ALA A 117 -15.24 -6.05 -2.46
C ALA A 117 -15.50 -6.84 -1.17
N HIS A 118 -16.46 -7.77 -1.20
CA HIS A 118 -16.81 -8.60 -0.04
C HIS A 118 -15.65 -9.46 0.50
N ASP A 119 -14.66 -9.76 -0.33
CA ASP A 119 -13.45 -10.51 0.01
C ASP A 119 -12.23 -9.63 0.35
N ALA A 120 -12.37 -8.30 0.33
CA ALA A 120 -11.28 -7.38 0.62
C ALA A 120 -10.70 -7.54 2.03
N ALA A 121 -11.52 -7.97 2.99
CA ALA A 121 -11.11 -8.21 4.38
C ALA A 121 -10.02 -9.29 4.50
N ASP A 122 -9.94 -10.22 3.54
CA ASP A 122 -8.92 -11.27 3.52
C ASP A 122 -7.60 -10.81 2.87
N GLU A 123 -7.59 -9.64 2.23
CA GLU A 123 -6.44 -9.08 1.51
C GLU A 123 -5.79 -7.89 2.23
N ILE A 124 -6.18 -7.61 3.48
CA ILE A 124 -5.69 -6.48 4.27
C ILE A 124 -5.04 -6.91 5.59
N CYS A 125 -4.18 -6.05 6.11
CA CYS A 125 -3.54 -6.22 7.40
C CYS A 125 -3.33 -4.88 8.11
N VAL A 126 -3.06 -4.94 9.40
CA VAL A 126 -2.51 -3.79 10.13
C VAL A 126 -1.00 -3.84 10.00
N LEU A 127 -0.43 -2.79 9.42
CA LEU A 127 0.99 -2.68 9.16
C LEU A 127 1.56 -1.52 9.98
N GLN A 128 2.58 -1.81 10.78
CA GLN A 128 3.43 -0.78 11.37
C GLN A 128 4.79 -0.82 10.67
N LYS A 129 5.18 0.27 10.02
CA LYS A 129 6.48 0.36 9.34
C LYS A 129 7.27 1.56 9.84
N THR A 130 8.56 1.35 10.07
CA THR A 130 9.49 2.40 10.49
C THR A 130 10.60 2.57 9.46
N ILE A 131 10.79 3.80 8.99
CA ILE A 131 11.86 4.20 8.06
C ILE A 131 12.69 5.29 8.72
N GLY A 132 13.90 4.95 9.16
CA GLY A 132 14.68 5.83 10.03
C GLY A 132 13.88 6.16 11.30
N ASP A 133 13.62 7.45 11.55
CA ASP A 133 12.86 7.93 12.71
C ASP A 133 11.33 8.07 12.44
N LEU A 134 10.88 7.83 11.21
CA LEU A 134 9.46 7.94 10.84
C LEU A 134 8.77 6.59 11.02
N THR A 135 7.78 6.52 11.92
CA THR A 135 6.89 5.36 12.08
C THR A 135 5.50 5.68 11.54
N LEU A 136 4.99 4.76 10.73
CA LEU A 136 3.63 4.75 10.19
C LEU A 136 2.88 3.56 10.76
N LEU A 137 1.59 3.76 11.05
CA LEU A 137 0.64 2.70 11.33
C LEU A 137 -0.50 2.81 10.33
N GLU A 138 -0.82 1.73 9.64
CA GLU A 138 -1.75 1.76 8.52
C GLU A 138 -2.57 0.48 8.39
N LEU A 139 -3.76 0.63 7.81
CA LEU A 139 -4.47 -0.47 7.19
C LEU A 139 -3.90 -0.64 5.78
N ASN A 140 -3.37 -1.81 5.48
CA ASN A 140 -2.57 -2.05 4.28
C ASN A 140 -3.09 -3.24 3.49
N TYR A 141 -3.14 -3.11 2.17
CA TYR A 141 -3.37 -4.23 1.27
C TYR A 141 -2.09 -5.03 1.09
N LEU A 142 -2.19 -6.35 1.24
CA LEU A 142 -1.05 -7.28 1.20
C LEU A 142 -0.23 -7.19 -0.10
N ASN A 143 -0.80 -6.69 -1.20
CA ASN A 143 -0.14 -6.58 -2.49
C ASN A 143 0.42 -5.18 -2.80
N THR A 144 0.50 -4.27 -1.82
CA THR A 144 0.95 -2.88 -2.01
C THR A 144 2.08 -2.48 -1.06
N LEU A 145 2.64 -1.27 -1.26
CA LEU A 145 3.62 -0.66 -0.36
C LEU A 145 2.98 -0.02 0.88
N GLY A 146 1.65 0.06 0.93
CA GLY A 146 0.92 0.87 1.90
C GLY A 146 0.71 2.32 1.47
N GLY A 147 0.03 3.09 2.31
CA GLY A 147 -0.39 4.46 2.05
C GLY A 147 -1.63 4.60 1.16
N ASN A 148 -2.35 3.50 0.92
CA ASN A 148 -3.46 3.44 -0.04
C ASN A 148 -4.84 3.18 0.59
N SER A 149 -4.91 3.02 1.91
CA SER A 149 -6.16 3.05 2.69
C SER A 149 -6.01 4.11 3.79
N ALA A 150 -6.15 3.75 5.06
CA ALA A 150 -5.93 4.66 6.18
C ALA A 150 -4.52 4.52 6.78
N SER A 151 -3.81 5.64 6.97
CA SER A 151 -2.50 5.67 7.60
C SER A 151 -2.36 6.84 8.58
N ILE A 152 -1.65 6.62 9.69
CA ILE A 152 -1.32 7.64 10.68
C ILE A 152 0.17 7.64 11.01
N ILE A 153 0.67 8.78 11.50
CA ILE A 153 1.99 8.90 12.10
C ILE A 153 1.79 8.99 13.63
N PRO A 154 2.01 7.91 14.40
CA PRO A 154 1.65 7.88 15.82
C PRO A 154 2.35 8.95 16.67
N SER A 155 3.56 9.36 16.29
CA SER A 155 4.31 10.42 16.99
C SER A 155 3.67 11.81 16.85
N ILE A 156 2.86 12.02 15.81
CA ILE A 156 2.12 13.28 15.58
C ILE A 156 0.72 13.19 16.23
N CYS A 157 0.19 11.98 16.40
CA CYS A 157 -1.16 11.71 16.92
C CYS A 157 -1.14 10.70 18.10
N PRO A 158 -0.48 11.02 19.23
CA PRO A 158 -0.27 10.05 20.32
C PRO A 158 -1.56 9.63 21.05
N ASP A 159 -2.62 10.44 20.98
CA ASP A 159 -3.91 10.21 21.64
C ASP A 159 -5.02 9.74 20.68
N LEU A 160 -4.69 9.41 19.42
CA LEU A 160 -5.68 9.03 18.41
C LEU A 160 -6.13 7.58 18.61
N LEU A 161 -7.44 7.39 18.82
CA LEU A 161 -8.09 6.08 18.81
C LEU A 161 -8.56 5.77 17.39
N ILE A 162 -8.03 4.70 16.79
CA ILE A 162 -8.51 4.19 15.50
C ILE A 162 -9.62 3.17 15.77
N SER A 163 -10.77 3.36 15.14
CA SER A 163 -11.81 2.34 15.00
C SER A 163 -12.25 2.29 13.54
N ASP A 164 -11.99 1.15 12.90
CA ASP A 164 -12.46 0.86 11.55
C ASP A 164 -13.42 -0.33 11.59
N SER A 165 -14.44 -0.28 10.74
CA SER A 165 -15.42 -1.33 10.54
C SER A 165 -15.52 -1.63 9.05
N ILE A 166 -15.32 -2.90 8.69
CA ILE A 166 -15.48 -3.41 7.33
C ILE A 166 -16.80 -4.17 7.30
N TYR A 167 -17.68 -3.84 6.35
CA TYR A 167 -19.02 -4.41 6.21
C TYR A 167 -19.16 -5.25 4.94
#